data_AF-A0A954Z2K3-F1
#
_entry.id   AF-A0A954Z2K3-F1
#
_cell.length_a   1.000
_cell.length_b   1.000
_cell.length_c   1.000
_cell.angle_alpha   90.00
_cell.angle_beta   90.00
_cell.angle_gamma   90.00
#
_symmetry.space_group_name_H-M   'P 1'
#
loop_
_entity.id
_entity.type
_entity.pdbx_description
1 polymer ?
#
loop_
_entity_poly.entity_id
_entity_poly.type
_entity_poly.pdbx_seq_one_letter_code
_entity_poly.pdbx_strand_id
1 'polypeptide(L)'
;MFAVLSVWIALGAFVTSIVVILLPSEGAEPVVTLLPYTIALSATLAAGVLWRLRTRPEEEPGVEGQRLQAVVSLFINSMTFAILLFSLLDPWYALAAMVIEYGFLYVCWLLYTRIVMRKPGES
;
A
#
# COMPACT_ATOMS: atom_id res chain seq x y z
N MET A 1 -11.27 -1.28 -12.65
CA MET A 1 -12.06 -0.77 -11.51
C MET A 1 -11.38 -1.04 -10.16
N PHE A 2 -10.94 -2.27 -9.85
CA PHE A 2 -10.24 -2.55 -8.58
C PHE A 2 -8.96 -1.73 -8.33
N ALA A 3 -8.17 -1.42 -9.36
CA ALA A 3 -6.98 -0.58 -9.25
C ALA A 3 -7.33 0.83 -8.72
N VAL A 4 -8.26 1.50 -9.40
CA VAL A 4 -8.81 2.80 -9.00
C VAL A 4 -9.45 2.75 -7.60
N LEU A 5 -10.23 1.69 -7.30
CA LEU A 5 -10.84 1.52 -5.99
C LEU A 5 -9.78 1.43 -4.87
N SER A 6 -8.70 0.69 -5.09
CA SER A 6 -7.60 0.60 -4.11
C SER A 6 -6.98 1.97 -3.84
N VAL A 7 -6.77 2.78 -4.89
CA VAL A 7 -6.24 4.15 -4.74
C VAL A 7 -7.18 5.01 -3.90
N TRP A 8 -8.49 4.95 -4.14
CA TRP A 8 -9.47 5.72 -3.36
C TRP A 8 -9.53 5.29 -1.90
N ILE A 9 -9.46 3.98 -1.62
CA ILE A 9 -9.41 3.48 -0.24
C ILE A 9 -8.12 3.95 0.44
N ALA A 10 -6.98 3.88 -0.26
CA ALA A 10 -5.70 4.36 0.27
C ALA A 10 -5.73 5.86 0.56
N LEU A 11 -6.25 6.68 -0.36
CA LEU A 11 -6.43 8.13 -0.16
C LEU A 11 -7.37 8.45 0.99
N GLY A 12 -8.50 7.73 1.09
CA GLY A 12 -9.43 7.88 2.20
C GLY A 12 -8.80 7.58 3.55
N ALA A 13 -8.03 6.49 3.64
CA ALA A 13 -7.27 6.14 4.83
C ALA A 13 -6.20 7.18 5.16
N PHE A 14 -5.49 7.69 4.16
CA PHE A 14 -4.48 8.74 4.32
C PHE A 14 -5.07 10.03 4.89
N VAL A 15 -6.14 10.55 4.27
CA VAL A 15 -6.82 11.77 4.71
C VAL A 15 -7.39 11.57 6.11
N THR A 16 -8.04 10.44 6.38
CA THR A 16 -8.59 10.12 7.70
C THR A 16 -7.50 10.09 8.76
N SER A 17 -6.34 9.51 8.46
CA SER A 17 -5.20 9.47 9.38
C SER A 17 -4.69 10.87 9.72
N ILE A 18 -4.57 11.75 8.71
CA ILE A 18 -4.20 13.16 8.91
C ILE A 18 -5.24 13.87 9.81
N VAL A 19 -6.53 13.70 9.52
CA VAL A 19 -7.61 14.32 10.29
C VAL A 19 -7.58 13.88 11.75
N VAL A 20 -7.44 12.57 12.01
CA VAL A 20 -7.41 12.03 13.37
C VAL A 20 -6.20 12.53 14.16
N ILE A 21 -5.04 12.69 13.50
CA ILE A 21 -3.82 13.21 14.14
C ILE A 21 -3.93 14.70 14.43
N LEU A 22 -4.46 15.50 13.50
CA LEU A 22 -4.56 16.96 13.65
C LEU A 22 -5.74 17.41 14.52
N LEU A 23 -6.81 16.60 14.59
CA LEU A 23 -8.04 16.88 15.33
C LEU A 23 -8.36 15.72 16.29
N PRO A 24 -7.58 15.56 17.36
CA PRO A 24 -7.82 14.52 18.35
C PRO A 24 -9.20 14.73 19.01
N SER A 25 -10.02 13.68 19.04
CA SER A 25 -11.32 13.66 19.71
C SER A 25 -11.50 12.35 20.47
N GLU A 26 -12.28 12.35 21.54
CA GLU A 26 -12.52 11.17 22.38
C GLU A 26 -13.15 10.00 21.59
N GLY A 27 -13.81 10.28 20.46
CA GLY A 27 -14.40 9.27 19.58
C GLY A 27 -13.46 8.74 18.47
N ALA A 28 -12.18 9.16 18.43
CA ALA A 28 -11.28 8.79 17.34
C ALA A 28 -10.63 7.40 17.50
N GLU A 29 -10.62 6.83 18.70
CA GLU A 29 -9.95 5.56 19.00
C GLU A 29 -10.47 4.36 18.15
N PRO A 30 -11.79 4.18 17.92
CA PRO A 30 -12.28 3.15 17.01
C PRO A 30 -11.80 3.36 15.57
N VAL A 31 -11.68 4.62 15.12
CA VAL A 31 -11.21 4.95 13.77
C VAL A 31 -9.74 4.59 13.61
N VAL A 32 -8.90 4.94 14.59
CA VAL A 32 -7.48 4.55 14.62
C VAL A 32 -7.33 3.03 14.56
N THR A 33 -8.18 2.31 15.28
CA THR A 33 -8.17 0.84 15.29
C THR A 33 -8.61 0.23 13.96
N LEU A 34 -9.56 0.84 13.25
CA LEU A 34 -10.06 0.37 11.95
C LEU A 34 -9.16 0.71 10.76
N LEU A 35 -8.35 1.77 10.86
CA LEU A 35 -7.48 2.23 9.78
C LEU A 35 -6.50 1.16 9.27
N PRO A 36 -5.77 0.40 10.13
CA PRO A 36 -4.90 -0.69 9.68
C PRO A 36 -5.62 -1.73 8.82
N TYR A 37 -6.87 -2.10 9.17
CA TYR A 37 -7.64 -3.07 8.38
C TYR A 37 -8.01 -2.52 7.00
N THR A 38 -8.30 -1.21 6.92
CA THR A 38 -8.65 -0.54 5.66
C THR A 38 -7.42 -0.39 4.76
N ILE A 39 -6.26 -0.08 5.34
CA ILE A 39 -4.96 -0.06 4.66
C ILE A 39 -4.63 -1.46 4.12
N ALA A 40 -4.78 -2.51 4.95
CA ALA A 40 -4.53 -3.88 4.55
C ALA A 40 -5.46 -4.34 3.40
N LEU A 41 -6.74 -3.99 3.44
CA LEU A 41 -7.69 -4.25 2.36
C LEU A 41 -7.26 -3.57 1.06
N SER A 42 -6.89 -2.29 1.13
CA SER A 42 -6.42 -1.52 -0.01
C SER A 42 -5.16 -2.13 -0.64
N ALA A 43 -4.17 -2.46 0.19
CA ALA A 43 -2.94 -3.10 -0.25
C ALA A 43 -3.20 -4.46 -0.90
N THR A 44 -4.13 -5.25 -0.35
CA THR A 44 -4.53 -6.55 -0.90
C THR A 44 -5.17 -6.41 -2.29
N LEU A 45 -6.04 -5.41 -2.48
CA LEU A 45 -6.64 -5.12 -3.79
C LEU A 45 -5.59 -4.69 -4.80
N ALA A 46 -4.66 -3.82 -4.41
CA ALA A 46 -3.56 -3.38 -5.26
C ALA A 46 -2.64 -4.56 -5.65
N ALA A 47 -2.26 -5.39 -4.70
CA ALA A 47 -1.49 -6.61 -4.95
C ALA A 47 -2.24 -7.58 -5.87
N GLY A 48 -3.56 -7.75 -5.67
CA GLY A 48 -4.41 -8.56 -6.53
C GLY A 48 -4.47 -8.06 -7.98
N VAL A 49 -4.49 -6.74 -8.18
CA VAL A 49 -4.39 -6.13 -9.52
C VAL A 49 -3.02 -6.43 -10.15
N LEU A 50 -1.92 -6.22 -9.42
CA LEU A 50 -0.57 -6.50 -9.93
C LEU A 50 -0.38 -7.99 -10.26
N TRP A 51 -0.92 -8.87 -9.41
CA TRP A 51 -0.92 -10.30 -9.65
C TRP A 51 -1.71 -10.66 -10.90
N ARG A 52 -2.93 -10.14 -11.05
CA ARG A 52 -3.79 -10.40 -12.23
C ARG A 52 -3.15 -9.91 -13.52
N LEU A 53 -2.45 -8.79 -13.49
CA LEU A 53 -1.85 -8.17 -14.67
C LEU A 53 -0.44 -8.68 -14.99
N ARG A 54 0.16 -9.54 -14.15
CA ARG A 54 1.55 -9.98 -14.29
C ARG A 54 1.88 -10.63 -15.65
N THR A 55 0.93 -11.39 -16.21
CA THR A 55 1.13 -12.13 -17.46
C THR A 55 0.77 -11.33 -18.69
N ARG A 56 0.27 -10.10 -18.53
CA ARG A 56 -0.16 -9.26 -19.63
C ARG A 56 1.00 -8.40 -20.16
N PRO A 57 1.13 -8.22 -21.48
CA PRO A 57 2.10 -7.29 -22.07
C PRO A 57 1.85 -5.85 -21.58
N GLU A 58 2.91 -5.06 -21.47
CA GLU A 58 2.82 -3.64 -21.11
C GLU A 58 2.16 -2.80 -22.22
N GLU A 59 2.30 -3.25 -23.46
CA GLU A 59 1.74 -2.61 -24.66
C GLU A 59 0.21 -2.76 -24.74
N GLU A 60 -0.41 -3.61 -23.92
CA GLU A 60 -1.88 -3.70 -23.86
C GLU A 60 -2.49 -2.40 -23.32
N PRO A 61 -3.46 -1.79 -24.03
CA PRO A 61 -4.09 -0.55 -23.60
C PRO A 61 -4.66 -0.65 -22.18
N GLY A 62 -4.16 0.21 -21.28
CA GLY A 62 -4.64 0.33 -19.91
C GLY A 62 -4.01 -0.64 -18.89
N VAL A 63 -3.11 -1.54 -19.29
CA VAL A 63 -2.36 -2.40 -18.35
C VAL A 63 -1.35 -1.58 -17.56
N GLU A 64 -0.54 -0.76 -18.23
CA GLU A 64 0.44 0.13 -17.59
C GLU A 64 -0.24 1.07 -16.58
N GLY A 65 -1.34 1.73 -16.99
CA GLY A 65 -2.09 2.62 -16.11
C GLY A 65 -2.67 1.92 -14.87
N GLN A 66 -3.17 0.69 -14.99
CA GLN A 66 -3.66 -0.07 -13.84
C GLN A 66 -2.53 -0.55 -12.92
N ARG A 67 -1.37 -0.92 -13.46
CA ARG A 67 -0.18 -1.24 -12.67
C ARG A 67 0.30 -0.02 -11.90
N LEU A 68 0.40 1.14 -12.56
CA LEU A 68 0.78 2.39 -11.91
C LEU A 68 -0.18 2.75 -10.77
N GLN A 69 -1.50 2.65 -11.00
CA GLN A 69 -2.49 2.87 -9.95
C GLN A 69 -2.30 1.94 -8.75
N ALA A 70 -2.03 0.65 -8.98
CA ALA A 70 -1.79 -0.29 -7.90
C ALA A 70 -0.49 0.03 -7.13
N VAL A 71 0.58 0.41 -7.82
CA VAL A 71 1.83 0.85 -7.18
C VAL A 71 1.62 2.12 -6.37
N VAL A 72 0.91 3.11 -6.92
CA VAL A 72 0.56 4.36 -6.21
C VAL A 72 -0.28 4.05 -4.96
N SER A 73 -1.24 3.14 -5.06
CA SER A 73 -2.04 2.71 -3.91
C SER A 73 -1.17 2.10 -2.80
N LEU A 74 -0.25 1.20 -3.14
CA LEU A 74 0.70 0.61 -2.18
C LEU A 74 1.58 1.67 -1.52
N PHE A 75 2.04 2.66 -2.30
CA PHE A 75 2.83 3.77 -1.78
C PHE A 75 2.05 4.63 -0.79
N ILE A 76 0.82 5.02 -1.11
CA ILE A 76 -0.04 5.81 -0.21
C ILE A 76 -0.34 5.03 1.07
N ASN A 77 -0.61 3.72 0.97
CA ASN A 77 -0.83 2.85 2.13
C ASN A 77 0.39 2.82 3.05
N SER A 78 1.60 2.68 2.50
CA SER A 78 2.83 2.69 3.30
C SER A 78 3.06 4.04 3.96
N MET A 79 2.85 5.16 3.25
CA MET A 79 2.90 6.50 3.86
C MET A 79 1.87 6.68 4.98
N THR A 80 0.66 6.18 4.79
CA THR A 80 -0.41 6.25 5.79
C THR A 80 -0.01 5.49 7.05
N PHE A 81 0.51 4.27 6.89
CA PHE A 81 0.95 3.44 8.00
C PHE A 81 2.15 4.06 8.74
N ALA A 82 3.12 4.61 8.01
CA ALA A 82 4.23 5.38 8.57
C ALA A 82 3.77 6.50 9.49
N ILE A 83 2.86 7.35 8.99
CA ILE A 83 2.31 8.49 9.74
C ILE A 83 1.62 8.00 11.02
N LEU A 84 0.81 6.94 10.92
CA LEU A 84 0.15 6.35 12.07
C LEU A 84 1.16 5.83 13.10
N LEU A 85 2.19 5.09 12.68
CA LEU A 85 3.23 4.58 13.58
C LEU A 85 3.94 5.70 14.34
N PHE A 86 4.36 6.77 13.65
CA PHE A 86 5.02 7.91 14.30
C PHE A 86 4.08 8.69 15.23
N SER A 87 2.77 8.65 14.99
CA SER A 87 1.79 9.30 15.87
C SER A 87 1.40 8.47 17.10
N LEU A 88 1.51 7.14 17.02
CA LEU A 88 1.02 6.22 18.04
C LEU A 88 2.13 5.59 18.90
N LEU A 89 3.36 5.51 18.37
CA LEU A 89 4.49 4.89 19.03
C LEU A 89 5.60 5.90 19.30
N ASP A 90 6.51 5.56 20.22
CA ASP A 90 7.74 6.32 20.35
C ASP A 90 8.52 6.32 19.02
N PRO A 91 9.20 7.44 18.67
CA PRO A 91 9.87 7.58 17.37
C PRO A 91 10.85 6.45 17.04
N TRP A 92 11.49 5.84 18.05
CA TRP A 92 12.43 4.75 17.85
C TRP A 92 11.75 3.44 17.45
N TYR A 93 10.60 3.14 18.05
CA TYR A 93 9.78 1.99 17.65
C TYR A 93 9.14 2.20 16.28
N ALA A 94 8.67 3.42 15.99
CA ALA A 94 8.16 3.78 14.68
C ALA A 94 9.23 3.61 13.59
N LEU A 95 10.47 4.07 13.85
CA LEU A 95 11.58 3.90 12.92
C LEU A 95 11.92 2.42 12.70
N ALA A 96 11.97 1.61 13.77
CA ALA A 96 12.23 0.17 13.66
C ALA A 96 11.13 -0.53 12.84
N ALA A 97 9.86 -0.21 13.10
CA ALA A 97 8.73 -0.75 12.35
C ALA A 97 8.78 -0.36 10.87
N MET A 98 9.13 0.89 10.56
CA MET A 98 9.34 1.37 9.19
C MET A 98 10.45 0.62 8.46
N VAL A 99 11.60 0.40 9.11
CA VAL A 99 12.70 -0.38 8.51
C VAL A 99 12.25 -1.80 8.19
N ILE A 100 11.49 -2.43 9.09
CA ILE A 100 10.93 -3.78 8.88
C ILE A 100 9.93 -3.78 7.71
N GLU A 101 9.02 -2.80 7.65
CA GLU A 101 8.03 -2.68 6.59
C GLU A 101 8.69 -2.46 5.22
N TYR A 102 9.59 -1.49 5.10
CA TYR A 102 10.32 -1.24 3.85
C TYR A 102 11.18 -2.43 3.44
N GLY A 103 11.82 -3.10 4.40
CA GLY A 103 12.56 -4.34 4.16
C GLY A 103 11.66 -5.43 3.58
N PHE A 104 10.49 -5.63 4.17
CA PHE A 104 9.49 -6.59 3.67
C PHE A 104 8.98 -6.21 2.27
N LEU A 105 8.62 -4.95 2.03
CA LEU A 105 8.18 -4.46 0.73
C LEU A 105 9.26 -4.63 -0.34
N TYR A 106 10.53 -4.38 0.01
CA TYR A 106 11.66 -4.59 -0.89
C TYR A 106 11.83 -6.07 -1.26
N VAL A 107 11.70 -6.98 -0.28
CA VAL A 107 11.69 -8.42 -0.56
C VAL A 107 10.54 -8.81 -1.46
N CYS A 108 9.32 -8.32 -1.20
CA CYS A 108 8.16 -8.56 -2.07
C CYS A 108 8.39 -8.03 -3.48
N TRP A 109 8.99 -6.84 -3.62
CA TRP A 109 9.34 -6.26 -4.91
C TRP A 109 10.39 -7.09 -5.66
N LEU A 110 11.42 -7.57 -4.97
CA LEU A 110 12.42 -8.48 -5.53
C LEU A 110 11.77 -9.78 -6.02
N LEU A 111 10.88 -10.39 -5.22
CA LEU A 111 10.16 -11.59 -5.62
C LEU A 111 9.25 -11.33 -6.83
N TYR A 112 8.54 -10.19 -6.84
CA TYR A 112 7.69 -9.79 -7.95
C TYR A 112 8.49 -9.64 -9.25
N THR A 113 9.60 -8.89 -9.22
CA THR A 113 10.43 -8.66 -10.40
C THR A 113 11.15 -9.92 -10.87
N ARG A 114 11.70 -10.73 -9.96
CA ARG A 114 12.52 -11.91 -10.30
C ARG A 114 11.74 -13.16 -10.65
N ILE A 115 10.60 -13.40 -9.98
CA ILE A 115 9.84 -14.64 -10.11
C ILE A 115 8.60 -14.41 -10.97
N VAL A 116 7.90 -13.31 -10.71
CA VAL A 116 6.55 -13.09 -11.23
C VAL A 116 6.56 -12.43 -12.61
N MET A 117 7.50 -11.50 -12.85
CA MET A 117 7.66 -10.76 -14.12
C MET A 117 8.77 -11.32 -15.02
N ARG A 118 9.38 -12.47 -14.68
CA ARG A 118 10.45 -13.07 -15.48
C ARG A 118 9.88 -13.40 -16.88
N LYS A 119 10.43 -12.80 -17.93
CA LYS A 119 10.03 -13.08 -19.31
C LYS A 119 10.28 -14.57 -19.60
N PRO A 120 9.34 -15.31 -20.23
CA PRO A 120 9.59 -16.68 -20.62
C PRO A 120 10.74 -16.71 -21.64
N GLY A 121 11.92 -17.20 -21.23
CA GLY A 121 13.10 -17.33 -22.09
C GLY A 121 14.44 -16.87 -21.49
N GLU A 122 14.44 -16.14 -20.37
CA GLU A 122 15.69 -15.75 -19.68
C GLU A 122 16.04 -16.75 -18.56
N SER A 123 16.68 -17.86 -18.93
CA SER A 123 17.27 -18.83 -17.99
C SER A 123 18.60 -18.33 -17.44
#